data_AF-A0AAW1N2H6-F1
#
_entry.id   AF-A0AAW1N2H6-F1
#
_cell.length_a   1.000
_cell.length_b   1.000
_cell.length_c   1.000
_cell.angle_alpha   90.00
_cell.angle_beta   90.00
_cell.angle_gamma   90.00
#
_symmetry.space_group_name_H-M   'P 1'
#
loop_
_entity.id
_entity.type
_entity.pdbx_description
1 polymer ?
#
loop_
_entity_poly.entity_id
_entity_poly.type
_entity_poly.pdbx_seq_one_letter_code
_entity_poly.pdbx_strand_id
1 'polypeptide(L)'
;MVRKYERTSGARKYGDYNEDNLLAVMDAVKSGMSKKVAANLYKVSRTTLVRRILGRNIGKTGHPTVLTAEEERLITETLGIVSHWGFPLTKPDIRDVVKKFLYPTPLNNLNRRDLLF
;
A
#
# COMPACT_ATOMS: atom_id res chain seq x y z
N MET A 1 35.97 23.79 -2.95
CA MET A 1 35.42 22.44 -3.18
C MET A 1 33.94 22.45 -2.88
N VAL A 2 33.10 21.92 -3.77
CA VAL A 2 31.64 21.87 -3.58
C VAL A 2 31.28 20.69 -2.69
N ARG A 3 30.44 20.92 -1.68
CA ARG A 3 29.93 19.84 -0.81
C ARG A 3 29.09 18.87 -1.63
N LYS A 4 29.52 17.61 -1.71
CA LYS A 4 28.73 16.52 -2.30
C LYS A 4 27.67 16.08 -1.28
N TYR A 5 26.40 16.43 -1.53
CA TYR A 5 25.30 16.05 -0.64
C TYR A 5 24.79 14.66 -1.02
N GLU A 6 24.97 13.68 -0.13
CA GLU A 6 24.43 12.34 -0.26
C GLU A 6 23.42 12.09 0.86
N ARG A 7 22.23 11.60 0.52
CA ARG A 7 21.17 11.30 1.50
C ARG A 7 21.41 9.92 2.10
N THR A 8 21.39 9.80 3.42
CA THR A 8 21.44 8.51 4.11
C THR A 8 20.15 7.72 3.86
N SER A 9 20.28 6.44 3.51
CA SER A 9 19.15 5.51 3.40
C SER A 9 18.48 5.38 4.78
N GLY A 10 17.14 5.40 4.81
CA GLY A 10 16.37 5.37 6.07
C GLY A 10 16.28 6.70 6.83
N ALA A 11 16.83 7.80 6.32
CA ALA A 11 16.75 9.11 6.98
C ALA A 11 15.32 9.65 7.19
N ARG A 12 14.35 9.15 6.42
CA ARG A 12 12.94 9.51 6.59
C ARG A 12 12.30 8.60 7.64
N LYS A 13 11.94 9.18 8.78
CA LYS A 13 11.01 8.55 9.71
C LYS A 13 9.60 8.56 9.11
N TYR A 14 9.07 7.38 8.82
CA TYR A 14 7.69 7.21 8.37
C TYR A 14 6.82 6.91 9.60
N GLY A 15 5.77 7.70 9.83
CA GLY A 15 4.74 7.37 10.81
C GLY A 15 5.08 7.64 12.28
N ASP A 16 5.69 8.80 12.61
CA ASP A 16 6.01 9.18 13.99
C ASP A 16 4.77 9.56 14.86
N TYR A 17 3.55 9.21 14.47
CA TYR A 17 2.33 9.54 15.20
C TYR A 17 1.50 8.30 15.51
N ASN A 18 0.97 8.24 16.74
CA ASN A 18 0.00 7.23 17.13
C ASN A 18 -1.36 7.52 16.45
N GLU A 19 -2.06 6.47 16.01
CA GLU A 19 -3.42 6.60 15.45
C GLU A 19 -4.41 7.14 16.48
N ASP A 20 -4.27 6.77 17.76
CA ASP A 20 -5.12 7.30 18.83
C ASP A 20 -4.96 8.82 18.97
N ASN A 21 -3.72 9.30 18.90
CA ASN A 21 -3.42 10.73 18.94
C ASN A 21 -4.00 11.44 17.72
N LEU A 22 -3.98 10.80 16.54
CA LEU A 22 -4.56 11.38 15.33
C LEU A 22 -6.08 11.55 15.46
N LEU A 23 -6.79 10.56 16.01
CA LEU A 23 -8.23 10.62 16.25
C LEU A 23 -8.57 11.74 17.25
N ALA A 24 -7.85 11.79 18.38
CA ALA A 24 -8.06 12.82 19.40
C ALA A 24 -7.82 14.25 18.87
N VAL A 25 -6.80 14.44 18.01
CA VAL A 25 -6.57 15.73 17.32
C VAL A 25 -7.75 16.09 16.42
N MET A 26 -8.27 15.13 15.66
CA MET A 26 -9.37 15.40 14.74
C MET A 26 -10.62 15.84 15.49
N ASP A 27 -10.91 15.23 16.64
CA ASP A 27 -12.06 15.61 17.46
C ASP A 27 -11.86 16.98 18.14
N ALA A 28 -10.65 17.28 18.61
CA ALA A 28 -10.31 18.61 19.13
C ALA A 28 -10.43 19.72 18.07
N VAL A 29 -10.08 19.42 16.81
CA VAL A 29 -10.27 20.39 15.71
C VAL A 29 -11.75 20.57 15.37
N LYS A 30 -12.56 19.50 15.41
CA LYS A 30 -14.01 19.60 15.24
C LYS A 30 -14.67 20.40 16.35
N SER A 31 -14.17 20.32 17.59
CA SER A 31 -14.66 21.11 18.72
C SER A 31 -14.23 22.58 18.69
N GLY A 32 -13.57 23.04 17.63
CA GLY A 32 -13.21 24.44 17.42
C GLY A 32 -11.75 24.81 17.73
N MET A 33 -10.90 23.85 18.11
CA MET A 33 -9.49 24.14 18.36
C MET A 33 -8.74 24.46 17.05
N SER A 34 -7.88 25.47 17.08
CA SER A 34 -7.02 25.79 15.94
C SER A 34 -6.12 24.61 15.57
N LYS A 35 -6.05 24.28 14.27
CA LYS A 35 -5.21 23.21 13.71
C LYS A 35 -3.75 23.30 14.14
N LYS A 36 -3.23 24.50 14.39
CA LYS A 36 -1.85 24.73 14.86
C LYS A 36 -1.69 24.32 16.33
N VAL A 37 -2.67 24.68 17.16
CA VAL A 37 -2.66 24.37 18.60
C VAL A 37 -2.84 22.87 18.81
N ALA A 38 -3.81 22.26 18.11
CA ALA A 38 -4.05 20.83 18.19
C ALA A 38 -2.85 20.00 17.71
N ALA A 39 -2.20 20.39 16.61
CA ALA A 39 -0.99 19.71 16.13
C ALA A 39 0.15 19.68 17.17
N ASN A 40 0.37 20.79 17.88
CA ASN A 40 1.41 20.89 18.90
C ASN A 40 1.06 20.05 20.15
N LEU A 41 -0.20 20.09 20.59
CA LEU A 41 -0.66 19.41 21.80
C LEU A 41 -0.49 17.89 21.71
N TYR A 42 -0.85 17.32 20.56
CA TYR A 42 -0.84 15.86 20.34
C TYR A 42 0.39 15.37 19.56
N LYS A 43 1.37 16.25 19.33
CA LYS A 43 2.63 15.94 18.62
C LYS A 43 2.42 15.32 17.22
N VAL A 44 1.37 15.75 16.53
CA VAL A 44 1.10 15.37 15.14
C VAL A 44 1.47 16.53 14.23
N SER A 45 2.22 16.27 13.15
CA SER A 45 2.52 17.32 12.18
C SER A 45 1.24 17.96 11.62
N ARG A 46 1.21 19.29 11.55
CA ARG A 46 0.10 20.04 10.95
C ARG A 46 -0.19 19.59 9.52
N THR A 47 0.82 19.21 8.74
CA THR A 47 0.62 18.74 7.36
C THR A 47 -0.10 17.40 7.31
N THR A 48 0.22 16.49 8.24
CA THR A 48 -0.49 15.20 8.41
C THR A 48 -1.95 15.43 8.76
N LEU A 49 -2.22 16.30 9.73
CA LEU A 49 -3.58 16.66 10.14
C LEU A 49 -4.40 17.24 8.97
N VAL A 50 -3.85 18.20 8.23
CA VAL A 50 -4.53 18.80 7.07
C VAL A 50 -4.79 17.75 5.98
N ARG A 51 -3.83 16.87 5.68
CA ARG A 51 -4.03 15.78 4.72
C ARG A 51 -5.14 14.84 5.16
N ARG A 52 -5.19 14.48 6.44
CA ARG A 52 -6.23 13.60 7.00
C ARG A 52 -7.62 14.26 6.94
N ILE A 53 -7.72 15.55 7.28
CA ILE A 53 -8.98 16.32 7.17
C ILE A 53 -9.45 16.40 5.72
N LEU A 54 -8.53 16.61 4.77
CA LEU A 54 -8.84 16.67 3.34
C LEU A 54 -9.04 15.28 2.70
N GLY A 55 -8.98 14.21 3.49
CA GLY A 55 -9.11 12.84 3.01
C GLY A 55 -8.03 12.41 2.01
N ARG A 56 -6.83 13.00 2.08
CA ARG A 56 -5.72 12.61 1.22
C ARG A 56 -5.00 11.41 1.81
N ASN A 57 -4.59 10.48 0.94
CA ASN A 57 -3.80 9.29 1.29
C ASN A 57 -4.49 8.39 2.33
N ILE A 58 -5.83 8.30 2.34
CA ILE A 58 -6.57 7.37 3.21
C ILE A 58 -6.51 5.93 2.67
N GLY A 59 -6.26 5.77 1.36
CA GLY A 59 -6.22 4.47 0.70
C GLY A 59 -4.98 3.63 1.04
N LYS A 60 -5.04 2.35 0.66
CA LYS A 60 -3.91 1.43 0.77
C LYS A 60 -2.71 2.01 0.02
N THR A 61 -1.60 2.20 0.74
CA THR A 61 -0.39 2.75 0.14
C THR A 61 0.25 1.67 -0.74
N GLY A 62 0.55 2.00 -1.99
CA GLY A 62 1.18 1.09 -2.95
C GLY A 62 0.51 1.13 -4.32
N HIS A 63 1.11 0.44 -5.29
CA HIS A 63 0.48 0.20 -6.58
C HIS A 63 -0.74 -0.72 -6.37
N PRO A 64 -1.87 -0.51 -7.08
CA PRO A 64 -2.99 -1.44 -7.03
C PRO A 64 -2.56 -2.85 -7.44
N THR A 65 -3.15 -3.86 -6.82
CA THR A 65 -2.90 -5.26 -7.18
C THR A 65 -3.46 -5.52 -8.59
N VAL A 66 -2.67 -6.18 -9.43
CA VAL A 66 -3.11 -6.51 -10.80
C VAL A 66 -4.04 -7.73 -10.82
N LEU A 67 -3.88 -8.63 -9.84
CA LEU A 67 -4.78 -9.76 -9.62
C LEU A 67 -5.98 -9.32 -8.79
N THR A 68 -7.15 -9.88 -9.11
CA THR A 68 -8.33 -9.75 -8.27
C THR A 68 -8.22 -10.66 -7.04
N ALA A 69 -8.98 -10.34 -5.98
CA ALA A 69 -9.00 -11.18 -4.77
C ALA A 69 -9.48 -12.62 -5.06
N GLU A 70 -10.38 -12.79 -6.04
CA GLU A 70 -10.86 -14.09 -6.49
C GLU A 70 -9.76 -14.89 -7.20
N GLU A 71 -8.96 -14.24 -8.05
CA GLU A 71 -7.81 -14.87 -8.72
C GLU A 71 -6.73 -15.28 -7.72
N GLU A 72 -6.40 -14.43 -6.75
CA GLU A 72 -5.45 -14.76 -5.68
C GLU A 72 -5.91 -15.94 -4.83
N ARG A 73 -7.21 -15.99 -4.54
CA ARG A 73 -7.83 -17.12 -3.81
C ARG A 73 -7.72 -18.41 -4.61
N LEU A 74 -8.07 -18.40 -5.89
CA LEU A 74 -7.98 -19.55 -6.78
C LEU A 74 -6.54 -20.08 -6.87
N ILE A 75 -5.56 -19.19 -7.03
CA ILE A 75 -4.13 -19.56 -7.04
C ILE A 75 -3.75 -20.23 -5.71
N THR A 76 -4.17 -19.68 -4.59
CA THR A 76 -3.84 -20.24 -3.26
C THR A 76 -4.46 -21.62 -3.05
N GLU A 77 -5.73 -21.80 -3.42
CA GLU A 77 -6.44 -23.08 -3.30
C GLU A 77 -5.81 -24.15 -4.18
N THR A 78 -5.50 -23.83 -5.44
CA THR A 78 -4.84 -24.77 -6.37
C THR A 78 -3.45 -25.18 -5.89
N LEU A 79 -2.65 -24.24 -5.36
CA LEU A 79 -1.36 -24.55 -4.75
C LEU A 79 -1.49 -25.47 -3.53
N GLY A 80 -2.52 -25.26 -2.70
CA GLY A 80 -2.82 -26.12 -1.55
C GLY A 80 -3.15 -27.55 -1.96
N ILE A 81 -4.01 -27.72 -2.98
CA ILE A 81 -4.39 -29.04 -3.53
C ILE A 81 -3.17 -29.77 -4.10
N VAL A 82 -2.37 -29.07 -4.92
CA VAL A 82 -1.20 -29.65 -5.59
C VAL A 82 -0.12 -30.04 -4.59
N SER A 83 0.05 -29.25 -3.52
CA SER A 83 0.89 -29.63 -2.38
C SER A 83 0.35 -30.85 -1.63
N HIS A 84 -0.97 -30.94 -1.41
CA HIS A 84 -1.59 -32.08 -0.73
C HIS A 84 -1.44 -33.39 -1.54
N TRP A 85 -1.47 -33.32 -2.87
CA TRP A 85 -1.21 -34.45 -3.76
C TRP A 85 0.27 -34.89 -3.81
N GLY A 86 1.15 -34.21 -3.07
CA GLY A 86 2.58 -34.56 -3.00
C GLY A 86 3.44 -33.95 -4.12
N PHE A 87 2.92 -32.96 -4.84
CA PHE A 87 3.65 -32.24 -5.91
C PHE A 87 3.86 -30.77 -5.54
N PRO A 88 4.59 -30.43 -4.46
CA PRO A 88 4.77 -29.04 -4.07
C PRO A 88 5.46 -28.24 -5.20
N LEU A 89 4.79 -27.19 -5.67
CA LEU A 89 5.35 -26.31 -6.70
C LEU A 89 6.48 -25.47 -6.11
N THR A 90 7.56 -25.33 -6.87
CA THR A 90 8.68 -24.48 -6.48
C THR A 90 8.36 -23.01 -6.77
N LYS A 91 9.11 -22.10 -6.14
CA LYS A 91 8.98 -20.65 -6.37
C LYS A 91 8.96 -20.23 -7.86
N PRO A 92 9.82 -20.77 -8.76
CA PRO A 92 9.72 -20.45 -10.19
C PRO A 92 8.42 -20.96 -10.83
N ASP A 93 7.94 -22.16 -10.48
CA ASP A 93 6.68 -22.70 -11.02
C ASP A 93 5.49 -21.82 -10.65
N ILE A 94 5.42 -21.39 -9.39
CA ILE A 94 4.38 -20.48 -8.90
C ILE A 94 4.42 -19.16 -9.68
N ARG A 95 5.62 -18.62 -9.92
CA ARG A 95 5.79 -17.40 -10.71
C ARG A 95 5.25 -17.58 -12.13
N ASP A 96 5.50 -18.72 -12.76
CA ASP A 96 5.05 -18.98 -14.12
C ASP A 96 3.54 -19.23 -14.20
N VAL A 97 2.95 -19.87 -13.18
CA VAL A 97 1.49 -19.93 -13.02
C VAL A 97 0.90 -18.53 -12.94
N VAL A 98 1.40 -17.68 -12.02
CA VAL A 98 0.91 -16.31 -11.85
C VAL A 98 1.07 -15.47 -13.13
N LYS A 99 2.17 -15.63 -13.88
CA LYS A 99 2.35 -14.94 -15.17
C LYS A 99 1.22 -15.28 -16.15
N LYS A 100 0.74 -16.52 -16.20
CA LYS A 100 -0.37 -16.90 -17.11
C LYS A 100 -1.66 -16.14 -16.81
N PHE A 101 -1.91 -15.76 -15.55
CA PHE A 101 -3.04 -14.90 -15.17
C PHE A 101 -2.83 -13.43 -15.58
N LEU A 102 -1.58 -12.96 -15.59
CA LEU A 102 -1.24 -11.57 -15.92
C LEU A 102 -1.14 -11.31 -17.44
N TYR A 103 -0.74 -12.32 -18.21
CA TYR A 103 -0.53 -12.23 -19.66
C TYR A 103 -1.32 -13.34 -20.37
N PRO A 104 -2.66 -13.23 -20.44
CA PRO A 104 -3.45 -14.17 -21.22
C PRO A 104 -2.96 -14.16 -22.68
N THR A 105 -2.89 -15.35 -23.27
CA THR A 105 -2.44 -15.61 -24.65
C THR A 105 -3.05 -14.64 -25.68
N PRO A 106 -2.35 -14.37 -26.80
CA PRO A 106 -2.64 -13.27 -27.75
C PRO A 106 -3.97 -13.35 -28.53
N LEU A 107 -4.86 -14.29 -28.18
CA LEU A 107 -6.23 -14.29 -28.67
C LEU A 107 -7.15 -13.32 -27.89
N ASN A 108 -6.67 -12.74 -26.79
CA ASN A 108 -7.38 -11.73 -26.00
C ASN A 108 -6.51 -10.47 -25.88
N ASN A 109 -6.59 -9.60 -26.88
CA ASN A 109 -5.70 -8.44 -27.11
C ASN A 109 -5.93 -7.25 -26.16
N LEU A 110 -5.96 -7.49 -24.85
CA LEU A 110 -5.89 -6.42 -23.85
C LEU A 110 -4.98 -6.85 -22.71
N ASN A 111 -3.77 -6.29 -22.70
CA ASN A 111 -2.85 -6.44 -21.57
C ASN A 111 -3.51 -5.74 -20.36
N ARG A 112 -3.82 -6.46 -19.28
CA ARG A 112 -4.48 -5.85 -18.10
C ARG A 112 -3.65 -4.72 -17.46
N ARG A 113 -2.35 -4.68 -17.75
CA ARG A 113 -1.48 -3.57 -17.34
C ARG A 113 -1.79 -2.26 -18.05
N ASP A 114 -2.32 -2.32 -19.27
CA ASP A 114 -2.68 -1.15 -20.05
C ASP A 114 -4.08 -0.60 -19.66
N LEU A 115 -4.86 -1.38 -18.89
CA LEU A 115 -6.18 -1.01 -18.38
C LEU A 115 -6.16 -0.31 -17.00
N LEU A 116 -4.98 -0.16 -16.39
CA LEU A 116 -4.81 0.38 -15.03
C LEU A 116 -4.15 1.78 -15.00
N PHE A 117 -4.16 2.50 -16.12
CA PHE A 117 -3.69 3.89 -16.23
C PHE A 117 -4.84 4.90 -16.22
#